data_AF-A0AA88X6N3-F1
#
_entry.id   AF-A0AA88X6N3-F1
#
_cell.length_a   1.000
_cell.length_b   1.000
_cell.length_c   1.000
_cell.angle_alpha   90.00
_cell.angle_beta   90.00
_cell.angle_gamma   90.00
#
_symmetry.space_group_name_H-M   'P 1'
#
loop_
_entity.id
_entity.type
_entity.pdbx_description
1 polymer ?
#
loop_
_entity_poly.entity_id
_entity_poly.type
_entity_poly.pdbx_seq_one_letter_code
_entity_poly.pdbx_strand_id
1 'polypeptide(L)'
;MERLVKGTVTSLSSVFPAEEAQRASTRVHDTIAERRKELDQLKSFAADNNGLVNLVQKLPEELHHDIMASPHQNTPAIVPFGKAAFFPGRLIHTNEFLVLLGEGYYAERTSKQTVEILKRRGKTLESQIESLKAIMDDLKAEASFFDATAAEAA
;
A
#
# COMPACT_ATOMS: atom_id res chain seq x y z
N MET A 1 -41.60 44.94 -11.64
CA MET A 1 -40.17 44.69 -11.35
C MET A 1 -40.08 43.97 -10.01
N GLU A 2 -39.95 42.65 -10.03
CA GLU A 2 -39.74 41.85 -8.81
C GLU A 2 -38.33 42.13 -8.27
N ARG A 3 -38.25 42.50 -6.98
CA ARG A 3 -36.96 42.68 -6.30
C ARG A 3 -36.37 41.30 -6.03
N LEU A 4 -35.20 41.02 -6.60
CA LEU A 4 -34.35 39.89 -6.22
C LEU A 4 -34.05 39.99 -4.71
N VAL A 5 -34.68 39.14 -3.92
CA VAL A 5 -34.39 38.95 -2.49
C VAL A 5 -33.03 38.25 -2.42
N LYS A 6 -31.98 39.00 -2.05
CA LYS A 6 -30.67 38.40 -1.77
C LYS A 6 -30.75 37.68 -0.42
N GLY A 7 -30.40 36.40 -0.38
CA GLY A 7 -30.38 35.60 0.84
C GLY A 7 -29.39 36.17 1.87
N THR A 8 -29.76 36.11 3.15
CA THR A 8 -28.89 36.49 4.27
C THR A 8 -27.93 35.34 4.57
N VAL A 9 -26.62 35.60 4.55
CA VAL A 9 -25.60 34.59 4.89
C VAL A 9 -25.45 34.53 6.41
N THR A 10 -25.77 33.38 7.00
CA THR A 10 -25.51 33.10 8.42
C THR A 10 -24.03 32.75 8.60
N SER A 11 -23.33 33.43 9.51
CA SER A 11 -21.91 33.16 9.80
C SER A 11 -21.74 31.80 10.48
N LEU A 12 -20.69 31.06 10.13
CA LEU A 12 -20.43 29.72 10.67
C LEU A 12 -20.16 29.74 12.18
N SER A 13 -19.58 30.83 12.69
CA SER A 13 -19.38 31.09 14.12
C SER A 13 -20.67 31.08 14.95
N SER A 14 -21.82 31.35 14.32
CA SER A 14 -23.11 31.35 14.99
C SER A 14 -23.78 29.96 15.05
N VAL A 15 -23.26 28.99 14.27
CA VAL A 15 -23.81 27.64 14.15
C VAL A 15 -22.92 26.60 14.83
N PHE A 16 -21.60 26.80 14.83
CA PHE A 16 -20.62 25.86 15.39
C PHE A 16 -19.76 26.51 16.48
N PRO A 17 -19.68 25.93 17.69
CA PRO A 17 -18.71 26.35 18.70
C PRO A 17 -17.27 26.13 18.21
N ALA A 18 -16.38 27.11 18.42
CA ALA A 18 -14.98 27.04 17.99
C ALA A 18 -14.23 25.81 18.52
N GLU A 19 -14.49 25.42 19.77
CA GLU A 19 -13.87 24.25 20.40
C GLU A 19 -14.29 22.93 19.70
N GLU A 20 -15.55 22.81 19.30
CA GLU A 20 -16.05 21.64 18.59
C GLU A 20 -15.47 21.53 17.18
N ALA A 21 -15.36 22.66 16.46
CA ALA A 21 -14.71 22.73 15.16
C ALA A 21 -13.23 22.32 15.23
N GLN A 22 -12.51 22.79 16.26
CA GLN A 22 -11.10 22.43 16.47
C GLN A 22 -10.92 20.94 16.80
N ARG A 23 -11.80 20.38 17.64
CA ARG A 23 -11.80 18.93 17.96
C ARG A 23 -12.10 18.10 16.71
N ALA A 24 -13.06 18.52 15.88
CA ALA A 24 -13.41 17.85 14.63
C ALA A 24 -12.23 17.86 13.65
N SER A 25 -11.59 19.01 13.44
CA SER A 25 -10.37 19.15 12.63
C SER A 25 -9.28 18.17 13.09
N THR A 26 -8.97 18.16 14.39
CA THR A 26 -7.93 17.27 14.95
C THR A 26 -8.23 15.80 14.66
N ARG A 27 -9.47 15.36 14.86
CA ARG A 27 -9.90 13.97 14.60
C ARG A 27 -9.71 13.57 13.13
N VAL A 28 -10.04 14.47 12.20
CA VAL A 28 -9.89 14.20 10.77
C VAL A 28 -8.42 14.14 10.39
N HIS A 29 -7.58 15.03 10.91
CA HIS A 29 -6.13 15.00 10.70
C HIS A 29 -5.49 13.71 11.23
N ASP A 30 -5.87 13.25 12.42
CA ASP A 30 -5.41 11.97 12.97
C ASP A 30 -5.81 10.79 12.08
N THR A 31 -7.04 10.82 11.55
CA THR A 31 -7.53 9.80 10.61
C THR A 31 -6.72 9.82 9.31
N ILE A 32 -6.43 11.00 8.75
CA ILE A 32 -5.57 11.15 7.56
C ILE A 32 -4.17 10.59 7.82
N ALA A 33 -3.60 10.85 9.00
CA ALA A 33 -2.28 10.35 9.37
C ALA A 33 -2.25 8.82 9.41
N GLU A 34 -3.29 8.18 9.94
CA GLU A 34 -3.38 6.71 9.96
C GLU A 34 -3.58 6.12 8.56
N ARG A 35 -4.49 6.70 7.75
CA ARG A 35 -4.70 6.27 6.36
C ARG A 35 -3.46 6.43 5.49
N ARG A 36 -2.61 7.42 5.79
CA ARG A 36 -1.31 7.59 5.11
C ARG A 36 -0.37 6.43 5.40
N LYS A 37 -0.29 5.94 6.64
CA LYS A 37 0.53 4.77 6.98
C LYS A 37 0.05 3.53 6.23
N GLU A 38 -1.26 3.31 6.19
CA GLU A 38 -1.88 2.21 5.44
C GLU A 38 -1.55 2.30 3.93
N LEU A 39 -1.61 3.50 3.37
CA LEU A 39 -1.23 3.75 1.97
C LEU A 39 0.24 3.41 1.69
N ASP A 40 1.13 3.79 2.59
CA ASP A 40 2.56 3.51 2.44
C ASP A 40 2.86 2.01 2.57
N GLN A 41 2.15 1.29 3.45
CA GLN A 41 2.22 -0.17 3.54
C GLN A 41 1.71 -0.86 2.26
N LEU A 42 0.59 -0.42 1.70
CA LEU A 42 0.08 -0.97 0.45
C LEU A 42 1.04 -0.73 -0.71
N LYS A 43 1.69 0.44 -0.76
CA LYS A 43 2.74 0.72 -1.74
C LYS A 43 3.96 -0.18 -1.58
N SER A 44 4.41 -0.45 -0.35
CA SER A 44 5.51 -1.40 -0.14
C SER A 44 5.13 -2.80 -0.62
N PHE A 45 3.90 -3.26 -0.33
CA PHE A 45 3.43 -4.56 -0.84
C PHE A 45 3.34 -4.61 -2.37
N ALA A 46 2.93 -3.51 -3.02
CA ALA A 46 2.92 -3.43 -4.47
C ALA A 46 4.34 -3.50 -5.06
N ALA A 47 5.31 -2.81 -4.44
CA ALA A 47 6.71 -2.87 -4.83
C ALA A 47 7.29 -4.28 -4.66
N ASP A 48 7.04 -4.93 -3.52
CA ASP A 48 7.48 -6.30 -3.25
C ASP A 48 6.88 -7.29 -4.26
N ASN A 49 5.58 -7.17 -4.55
CA ASN A 49 4.91 -8.00 -5.55
C ASN A 49 5.53 -7.83 -6.95
N ASN A 50 5.88 -6.61 -7.35
CA ASN A 50 6.58 -6.35 -8.61
C ASN A 50 8.00 -6.96 -8.61
N GLY A 51 8.71 -6.86 -7.48
CA GLY A 51 9.99 -7.55 -7.29
C GLY A 51 9.87 -9.06 -7.48
N LEU A 52 8.84 -9.68 -6.90
CA LEU A 52 8.55 -11.10 -7.06
C LEU A 52 8.23 -11.47 -8.52
N VAL A 53 7.46 -10.66 -9.24
CA VAL A 53 7.18 -10.90 -10.67
C VAL A 53 8.49 -10.98 -11.47
N ASN A 54 9.38 -10.00 -11.29
CA ASN A 54 10.67 -9.98 -11.99
C ASN A 54 11.54 -11.18 -11.63
N LEU A 55 11.60 -11.55 -10.35
CA LEU A 55 12.37 -12.69 -9.88
C LEU A 55 11.86 -14.01 -10.48
N VAL A 56 10.55 -14.25 -10.42
CA VAL A 56 9.91 -15.48 -10.94
C VAL A 56 10.07 -15.57 -12.46
N GLN A 57 10.11 -14.44 -13.17
CA GLN A 57 10.38 -14.41 -14.60
C GLN A 57 11.84 -14.74 -14.93
N LYS A 58 12.79 -14.28 -14.11
CA LYS A 58 14.22 -14.46 -14.34
C LYS A 58 14.73 -15.85 -13.95
N LEU A 59 14.22 -16.44 -12.87
CA LEU A 59 14.72 -17.72 -12.35
C LEU A 59 14.78 -18.85 -13.40
N PRO A 60 13.78 -19.05 -14.28
CA PRO A 60 13.81 -20.08 -15.31
C PRO A 60 14.81 -19.84 -16.45
N GLU A 61 15.49 -18.68 -16.51
CA GLU A 61 16.48 -18.38 -17.57
C GLU A 61 17.76 -19.21 -17.44
N GLU A 62 18.02 -19.77 -16.25
CA GLU A 62 19.11 -20.71 -16.00
C GLU A 62 18.56 -22.03 -15.44
N LEU A 63 19.20 -23.14 -15.83
CA LEU A 63 18.85 -24.49 -15.35
C LEU A 63 19.06 -24.65 -13.85
N HIS A 64 20.01 -23.91 -13.30
CA HIS A 64 20.32 -23.90 -11.88
C HIS A 64 20.98 -22.59 -11.49
N HIS A 65 20.78 -22.17 -10.23
CA HIS A 65 21.47 -21.02 -9.64
C HIS A 65 22.26 -21.49 -8.42
N ASP A 66 23.57 -21.27 -8.38
CA ASP A 66 24.36 -21.58 -7.19
C ASP A 66 24.12 -20.52 -6.10
N ILE A 67 23.67 -20.95 -4.92
CA ILE A 67 23.34 -20.12 -3.75
C ILE A 67 24.62 -19.79 -2.93
N MET A 68 25.74 -20.45 -3.21
CA MET A 68 27.06 -20.06 -2.68
C MET A 68 28.19 -20.44 -3.63
N ALA A 69 28.60 -19.51 -4.49
CA ALA A 69 29.90 -19.59 -5.17
C ALA A 69 30.34 -18.24 -5.75
N SER A 70 30.47 -17.19 -4.92
CA SER A 70 31.43 -16.13 -5.26
C SER A 70 31.85 -15.33 -4.04
N PRO A 71 33.14 -15.34 -3.65
CA PRO A 71 33.67 -14.45 -2.62
C PRO A 71 33.78 -12.99 -3.09
N HIS A 72 33.42 -12.65 -4.34
CA HIS A 72 33.87 -11.42 -4.99
C HIS A 72 32.83 -10.51 -5.64
N GLN A 73 31.51 -10.76 -5.53
CA GLN A 73 30.53 -9.77 -5.98
C GLN A 73 29.31 -9.69 -5.07
N ASN A 74 29.10 -8.49 -4.53
CA ASN A 74 27.97 -8.06 -3.71
C ASN A 74 26.63 -8.49 -4.35
N THR A 75 26.03 -9.57 -3.87
CA THR A 75 24.73 -9.62 -3.14
C THR A 75 24.35 -11.10 -3.02
N PRO A 76 24.60 -11.77 -1.88
CA PRO A 76 24.35 -13.20 -1.74
C PRO A 76 22.85 -13.47 -1.49
N ALA A 77 22.22 -14.24 -2.36
CA ALA A 77 20.97 -14.92 -2.01
C ALA A 77 21.37 -16.15 -1.18
N ILE A 78 21.20 -16.09 0.13
CA ILE A 78 21.54 -17.17 1.06
C ILE A 78 20.24 -17.84 1.51
N VAL A 79 20.16 -19.18 1.59
CA VAL A 79 18.96 -19.84 2.15
C VAL A 79 18.99 -19.67 3.68
N PRO A 80 18.07 -18.89 4.27
CA PRO A 80 18.05 -18.68 5.71
C PRO A 80 17.51 -19.94 6.41
N PHE A 81 18.29 -20.49 7.34
CA PHE A 81 17.86 -21.53 8.26
C PHE A 81 17.69 -20.92 9.65
N GLY A 82 16.59 -20.16 9.81
CA GLY A 82 16.35 -19.36 11.01
C GLY A 82 17.06 -18.00 10.98
N LYS A 83 17.19 -17.36 12.15
CA LYS A 83 17.61 -15.96 12.25
C LYS A 83 19.12 -15.72 12.05
N ALA A 84 19.96 -16.75 12.18
CA ALA A 84 21.41 -16.60 12.23
C ALA A 84 22.21 -17.71 11.52
N ALA A 85 21.55 -18.63 10.80
CA ALA A 85 22.22 -19.71 10.10
C ALA A 85 21.82 -19.73 8.62
N PHE A 86 22.76 -20.15 7.79
CA PHE A 86 22.76 -19.97 6.35
C PHE A 86 23.49 -21.13 5.70
N PHE A 87 22.88 -21.78 4.70
CA PHE A 87 23.47 -22.95 4.06
C PHE A 87 23.82 -22.69 2.58
N PRO A 88 24.99 -23.17 2.11
CA PRO A 88 25.29 -23.24 0.69
C PRO A 88 24.34 -24.23 0.01
N GLY A 89 23.97 -23.93 -1.23
CA GLY A 89 23.09 -24.80 -2.00
C GLY A 89 23.03 -24.40 -3.46
N ARG A 90 22.12 -25.05 -4.18
CA ARG A 90 21.82 -24.76 -5.57
C ARG A 90 20.31 -24.81 -5.75
N LEU A 91 19.74 -23.79 -6.39
CA LEU A 91 18.36 -23.85 -6.88
C LEU A 91 18.32 -24.78 -8.09
N ILE A 92 17.54 -25.84 -7.98
CA ILE A 92 17.14 -26.74 -9.07
C ILE A 92 15.61 -26.66 -9.20
N HIS A 93 15.04 -27.00 -10.37
CA HIS A 93 13.62 -26.79 -10.66
C HIS A 93 13.19 -25.31 -10.62
N THR A 94 13.94 -24.44 -11.30
CA THR A 94 13.77 -22.98 -11.30
C THR A 94 12.45 -22.47 -11.89
N ASN A 95 11.67 -23.37 -12.50
CA ASN A 95 10.35 -23.14 -13.07
C ASN A 95 9.18 -23.64 -12.19
N GLU A 96 9.45 -24.19 -11.01
CA GLU A 96 8.45 -24.76 -10.10
C GLU A 96 8.41 -23.96 -8.78
N PHE A 97 7.23 -23.51 -8.38
CA PHE A 97 7.04 -22.64 -7.22
C PHE A 97 5.92 -23.15 -6.32
N LEU A 98 6.16 -23.14 -5.00
CA LEU A 98 5.12 -23.34 -4.00
C LEU A 98 4.47 -21.99 -3.68
N VAL A 99 3.22 -21.79 -4.11
CA VAL A 99 2.52 -20.51 -3.97
C VAL A 99 1.48 -20.60 -2.86
N LEU A 100 1.56 -19.73 -1.86
CA LEU A 100 0.48 -19.51 -0.89
C LEU A 100 -0.71 -18.88 -1.61
N LEU A 101 -1.87 -19.51 -1.64
CA LEU A 101 -3.09 -19.01 -2.26
C LEU A 101 -3.93 -18.17 -1.27
N GLY A 102 -3.85 -18.49 0.02
CA GLY A 102 -4.57 -17.84 1.12
C GLY A 102 -4.81 -18.82 2.26
N GLU A 103 -5.02 -18.34 3.49
CA GLU A 103 -5.41 -19.16 4.66
C GLU A 103 -4.56 -20.43 4.91
N GLY A 104 -3.26 -20.37 4.58
CA GLY A 104 -2.36 -21.52 4.72
C GLY A 104 -2.48 -22.58 3.61
N TYR A 105 -3.29 -22.36 2.57
CA TYR A 105 -3.34 -23.24 1.41
C TYR A 105 -2.21 -22.93 0.43
N TYR A 106 -1.41 -23.96 0.11
CA TYR A 106 -0.32 -23.87 -0.84
C TYR A 106 -0.59 -24.74 -2.06
N ALA A 107 -0.09 -24.31 -3.21
CA ALA A 107 -0.13 -25.09 -4.42
C ALA A 107 1.17 -24.96 -5.22
N GLU A 108 1.66 -26.07 -5.73
CA GLU A 108 2.73 -26.07 -6.74
C GLU A 108 2.20 -25.47 -8.04
N ARG A 109 2.95 -24.52 -8.61
CA ARG A 109 2.62 -23.79 -9.83
C ARG A 109 3.87 -23.62 -10.66
N THR A 110 3.69 -23.54 -11.97
CA THR A 110 4.80 -23.17 -12.86
C THR A 110 5.17 -21.70 -12.66
N SER A 111 6.38 -21.30 -13.08
CA SER A 111 6.81 -19.90 -13.11
C SER A 111 5.79 -19.01 -13.83
N LYS A 112 5.29 -19.45 -14.99
CA LYS A 112 4.27 -18.75 -15.77
C LYS A 112 2.97 -18.53 -14.98
N GLN A 113 2.44 -19.58 -14.37
CA GLN A 113 1.22 -19.49 -13.56
C GLN A 113 1.41 -18.60 -12.32
N THR A 114 2.59 -18.67 -11.71
CA THR A 114 2.96 -17.83 -10.55
C THR A 114 2.98 -16.35 -10.92
N VAL A 115 3.55 -16.01 -12.08
CA VAL A 115 3.51 -14.63 -12.61
C VAL A 115 2.08 -14.16 -12.84
N GLU A 116 1.20 -15.00 -13.37
CA GLU A 116 -0.21 -14.65 -13.57
C GLU A 116 -0.93 -14.36 -12.23
N ILE A 117 -0.66 -15.18 -11.21
CA ILE A 117 -1.18 -14.96 -9.84
C ILE A 117 -0.67 -13.64 -9.27
N LEU A 118 0.64 -13.37 -9.36
CA LEU A 118 1.25 -12.14 -8.85
C LEU A 118 0.75 -10.90 -9.60
N LYS A 119 0.54 -10.98 -10.92
CA LYS A 119 -0.06 -9.89 -11.70
C LYS A 119 -1.49 -9.59 -11.24
N ARG A 120 -2.30 -10.61 -10.96
CA ARG A 120 -3.65 -10.42 -10.42
C ARG A 120 -3.61 -9.76 -9.04
N ARG A 121 -2.69 -10.18 -8.16
CA ARG A 121 -2.47 -9.53 -6.85
C ARG A 121 -2.05 -8.08 -6.98
N GLY A 122 -1.15 -7.77 -7.92
CA GLY A 122 -0.74 -6.41 -8.22
C GLY A 122 -1.92 -5.51 -8.58
N LYS A 123 -2.82 -5.98 -9.44
CA LYS A 123 -4.06 -5.24 -9.79
C LYS A 123 -4.96 -5.00 -8.58
N THR A 124 -5.10 -5.97 -7.69
CA THR A 124 -5.87 -5.80 -6.45
C THR A 124 -5.23 -4.74 -5.55
N LEU A 125 -3.91 -4.76 -5.38
CA LEU A 125 -3.17 -3.75 -4.60
C LEU A 125 -3.30 -2.36 -5.22
N GLU A 126 -3.19 -2.22 -6.54
CA GLU A 126 -3.39 -0.96 -7.26
C GLU A 126 -4.80 -0.40 -7.02
N SER A 127 -5.84 -1.25 -7.10
CA SER A 127 -7.21 -0.85 -6.82
C SER A 127 -7.41 -0.40 -5.37
N GLN A 128 -6.76 -1.06 -4.41
CA GLN A 128 -6.81 -0.68 -2.99
C GLN A 128 -6.11 0.66 -2.74
N ILE A 129 -4.93 0.86 -3.33
CA ILE A 129 -4.19 2.11 -3.28
C ILE A 129 -5.03 3.26 -3.82
N GLU A 130 -5.69 3.06 -4.96
CA GLU A 130 -6.51 4.10 -5.58
C GLU A 130 -7.75 4.44 -4.75
N SER A 131 -8.46 3.42 -4.25
CA SER A 131 -9.60 3.63 -3.35
C SER A 131 -9.20 4.36 -2.07
N LEU A 132 -8.04 4.05 -1.50
CA LEU A 132 -7.55 4.68 -0.28
C LEU A 132 -7.12 6.12 -0.50
N LYS A 133 -6.52 6.43 -1.66
CA LYS A 133 -6.21 7.81 -2.05
C LYS A 133 -7.46 8.67 -2.17
N ALA A 134 -8.50 8.15 -2.83
CA ALA A 134 -9.78 8.85 -2.97
C ALA A 134 -10.38 9.19 -1.60
N ILE A 135 -10.44 8.21 -0.69
CA ILE A 135 -10.89 8.42 0.69
C ILE A 135 -10.06 9.49 1.39
N MET A 136 -8.74 9.47 1.21
CA MET A 136 -7.85 10.45 1.84
C MET A 136 -8.05 11.86 1.27
N ASP A 137 -8.38 11.99 -0.01
CA ASP A 137 -8.66 13.29 -0.62
C ASP A 137 -10.01 13.86 -0.15
N ASP A 138 -11.02 13.02 0.03
CA ASP A 138 -12.29 13.40 0.67
C ASP A 138 -12.07 13.88 2.11
N LEU A 139 -11.26 13.14 2.89
CA LEU A 139 -10.92 13.52 4.27
C LEU A 139 -10.14 14.84 4.33
N LYS A 140 -9.26 15.13 3.36
CA LYS A 140 -8.57 16.43 3.30
C LYS A 140 -9.55 17.57 3.03
N ALA A 141 -10.54 17.35 2.17
CA ALA A 141 -11.59 18.33 1.94
C ALA A 141 -12.40 18.58 3.22
N GLU A 142 -12.77 17.51 3.94
CA GLU A 142 -13.42 17.59 5.25
C GLU A 142 -12.56 18.35 6.28
N ALA A 143 -11.26 18.06 6.36
CA ALA A 143 -10.34 18.77 7.26
C ALA A 143 -10.27 20.27 6.95
N SER A 144 -10.14 20.63 5.66
CA SER A 144 -10.09 22.02 5.23
C SER A 144 -11.36 22.81 5.58
N PHE A 145 -12.52 22.14 5.54
CA PHE A 145 -13.79 22.72 5.94
C PHE A 145 -13.81 23.00 7.46
N PHE A 146 -13.38 22.05 8.28
CA PHE A 146 -13.32 22.24 9.74
C PHE A 146 -12.27 23.27 10.15
N ASP A 147 -11.11 23.31 9.48
CA ASP A 147 -10.07 24.31 9.71
C ASP A 147 -10.58 25.72 9.40
N ALA A 148 -11.28 25.91 8.28
CA ALA A 148 -11.89 27.19 7.94
C ALA A 148 -12.99 27.60 8.93
N THR A 149 -13.81 26.64 9.36
CA THR A 149 -14.89 26.87 10.34
C THR A 149 -14.31 27.27 11.70
N ALA A 150 -13.25 26.59 12.16
CA ALA A 150 -12.58 26.92 13.40
C ALA A 150 -11.92 28.31 13.34
N ALA A 151 -11.33 28.68 12.21
CA ALA A 151 -10.72 29.99 12.01
C ALA A 151 -11.74 31.14 11.95
N GLU A 152 -12.95 30.92 11.43
CA GLU A 152 -14.03 31.92 11.43
C GLU A 152 -14.69 32.06 12.81
N ALA A 153 -14.72 30.97 13.61
CA ALA A 153 -15.34 30.95 14.92
C ALA A 153 -14.44 31.43 16.08
N ALA A 154 -13.13 31.61 15.84
CA ALA A 154 -12.14 32.09 16.80
C ALA A 154 -12.05 33.62 16.83
#